data_AF-A0A4C1SPV9-F1
#
_entry.id   AF-A0A4C1SPV9-F1
#
_cell.length_a   1.000
_cell.length_b   1.000
_cell.length_c   1.000
_cell.angle_alpha   90.00
_cell.angle_beta   90.00
_cell.angle_gamma   90.00
#
_symmetry.space_group_name_H-M   'P 1'
#
loop_
_entity.id
_entity.type
_entity.pdbx_description
1 polymer ?
#
loop_
_entity_poly.entity_id
_entity_poly.type
_entity_poly.pdbx_seq_one_letter_code
_entity_poly.pdbx_strand_id
1 'polypeptide(L)'
;MVFQTVALWIRSRGPDEFWRKRRIFRLAAHYIGRRRNCYSIAVRNVHRALVYATKARKLKKEDMKQLWDTRITAACEQHNITYFTLKEGLDRSHIMLDRKSLSDLASWEPKTFECLAAIAQKKLDLDNLHRVRPDGTCEYRRRVTCAMDDAWRKSSRHRMSQETVTGRFPSLLPGRRRLAAAGWSKGA
;
A
#
# COMPACT_ATOMS: atom_id res chain seq x y z
N MET A 1 48.18 -36.09 -11.84
CA MET A 1 47.28 -36.21 -13.00
C MET A 1 47.96 -35.57 -14.19
N VAL A 2 48.49 -36.38 -15.11
CA VAL A 2 49.24 -35.90 -16.28
C VAL A 2 48.26 -35.79 -17.45
N PHE A 3 48.08 -34.58 -17.98
CA PHE A 3 47.26 -34.32 -19.16
C PHE A 3 48.10 -34.64 -20.41
N GLN A 4 47.82 -35.75 -21.09
CA GLN A 4 48.64 -36.24 -22.22
C GLN A 4 47.99 -36.04 -23.62
N THR A 5 46.85 -35.35 -23.76
CA THR A 5 46.21 -35.11 -25.08
C THR A 5 45.74 -33.67 -25.33
N VAL A 6 46.06 -33.13 -26.52
CA VAL A 6 45.73 -31.77 -27.00
C VAL A 6 44.21 -31.52 -27.10
N ALA A 7 43.41 -32.57 -27.32
CA ALA A 7 41.95 -32.48 -27.43
C ALA A 7 41.25 -31.98 -26.14
N LEU A 8 41.90 -32.10 -24.97
CA LEU A 8 41.38 -31.63 -23.68
C LEU A 8 41.74 -30.17 -23.37
N TRP A 9 42.59 -29.53 -24.17
CA TRP A 9 43.08 -28.15 -23.96
C TRP A 9 42.08 -27.07 -24.42
N ILE A 10 41.05 -27.43 -25.22
CA ILE A 10 40.15 -26.47 -25.90
C ILE A 10 38.94 -26.04 -25.06
N ARG A 11 38.77 -26.52 -23.82
CA ARG A 11 37.61 -26.15 -22.95
C ARG A 11 38.01 -25.47 -21.63
N SER A 12 39.12 -24.73 -21.58
CA SER A 12 39.39 -23.85 -20.45
C SER A 12 38.40 -22.67 -20.44
N ARG A 13 37.60 -22.52 -19.38
CA ARG A 13 36.75 -21.33 -19.22
C ARG A 13 37.64 -20.08 -19.11
N GLY A 14 37.42 -19.09 -19.98
CA GLY A 14 38.16 -17.82 -19.97
C GLY A 14 37.85 -16.91 -18.77
N PRO A 15 38.44 -15.69 -18.73
CA PRO A 15 38.30 -14.74 -17.61
C PRO A 15 36.89 -14.12 -17.50
N ASP A 16 35.98 -14.40 -18.42
CA ASP A 16 34.64 -13.81 -18.46
C ASP A 16 33.82 -14.10 -17.19
N GLU A 17 33.99 -15.30 -16.60
CA GLU A 17 33.31 -15.66 -15.36
C GLU A 17 33.71 -14.73 -14.20
N PHE A 18 35.00 -14.36 -14.13
CA PHE A 18 35.53 -13.45 -13.12
C PHE A 18 34.91 -12.06 -13.25
N TRP A 19 34.86 -11.49 -14.47
CA TRP A 19 34.29 -10.17 -14.71
C TRP A 19 32.78 -10.11 -14.44
N ARG A 20 32.04 -11.19 -14.75
CA ARG A 20 30.61 -11.32 -14.39
C ARG A 20 30.41 -11.29 -12.87
N LYS A 21 31.19 -12.06 -12.11
CA LYS A 21 31.14 -12.06 -10.63
C LYS A 21 31.52 -10.70 -10.05
N ARG A 22 32.56 -10.05 -10.60
CA ARG A 22 33.01 -8.72 -10.17
C ARG A 22 31.93 -7.65 -10.34
N ARG A 23 31.12 -7.71 -11.40
CA ARG A 23 29.97 -6.80 -11.59
C ARG A 23 28.95 -6.94 -10.45
N ILE A 24 28.60 -8.16 -10.04
CA ILE A 24 27.68 -8.40 -8.94
C ILE A 24 28.27 -7.93 -7.60
N PHE A 25 29.56 -8.17 -7.36
CA PHE A 25 30.20 -7.69 -6.14
C PHE A 25 30.29 -6.17 -6.04
N ARG A 26 30.40 -5.46 -7.18
CA ARG A 26 30.28 -3.98 -7.19
C ARG A 26 28.91 -3.52 -6.66
N LEU A 27 27.83 -4.19 -7.06
CA LEU A 27 26.48 -3.88 -6.57
C LEU A 27 26.28 -4.29 -5.10
N ALA A 28 26.96 -5.34 -4.64
CA ALA A 28 26.86 -5.88 -3.30
C ALA A 28 27.88 -5.30 -2.30
N ALA A 29 28.68 -4.29 -2.69
CA ALA A 29 29.84 -3.83 -1.91
C ALA A 29 29.49 -3.40 -0.48
N HIS A 30 28.34 -2.74 -0.31
CA HIS A 30 27.85 -2.23 0.98
C HIS A 30 26.97 -3.23 1.75
N TYR A 31 26.87 -4.48 1.29
CA TYR A 31 26.16 -5.51 2.04
C TYR A 31 26.98 -5.97 3.26
N ILE A 32 26.29 -6.36 4.32
CA ILE A 32 26.94 -6.82 5.56
C ILE A 32 27.16 -8.34 5.51
N GLY A 33 28.34 -8.82 5.91
CA GLY A 33 28.61 -10.25 6.06
C GLY A 33 28.68 -11.02 4.73
N ARG A 34 28.28 -12.31 4.73
CA ARG A 34 28.47 -13.22 3.59
C ARG A 34 27.79 -12.79 2.29
N ARG A 35 26.73 -11.97 2.35
CA ARG A 35 26.06 -11.40 1.17
C ARG A 35 26.94 -10.44 0.35
N ARG A 36 28.05 -9.95 0.90
CA ARG A 36 29.04 -9.13 0.18
C ARG A 36 30.15 -9.96 -0.48
N ASN A 37 30.51 -11.11 0.10
CA ASN A 37 31.69 -11.90 -0.27
C ASN A 37 31.36 -13.18 -1.06
N CYS A 38 30.21 -13.81 -0.80
CA CYS A 38 29.84 -15.09 -1.41
C CYS A 38 28.92 -14.89 -2.62
N TYR A 39 29.36 -15.25 -3.82
CA TYR A 39 28.63 -14.97 -5.08
C TYR A 39 27.18 -15.48 -5.09
N SER A 40 26.95 -16.75 -4.70
CA SER A 40 25.61 -17.36 -4.68
C SER A 40 24.63 -16.70 -3.71
N ILE A 41 25.15 -16.04 -2.67
CA ILE A 41 24.34 -15.27 -1.71
C ILE A 41 24.17 -13.84 -2.23
N ALA A 42 25.23 -13.22 -2.74
CA ALA A 42 25.22 -11.87 -3.29
C ALA A 42 24.20 -11.73 -4.41
N VAL A 43 24.21 -12.62 -5.40
CA VAL A 43 23.32 -12.55 -6.57
C VAL A 43 21.84 -12.57 -6.16
N ARG A 44 21.45 -13.47 -5.24
CA ARG A 44 20.08 -13.56 -4.72
C ARG A 44 19.63 -12.27 -4.02
N ASN A 45 20.53 -11.68 -3.23
CA ASN A 45 20.24 -10.44 -2.51
C ASN A 45 20.20 -9.22 -3.44
N VAL A 46 21.09 -9.15 -4.44
CA VAL A 46 21.09 -8.09 -5.46
C VAL A 46 19.78 -8.12 -6.24
N HIS A 47 19.32 -9.29 -6.70
CA HIS A 47 18.04 -9.39 -7.38
C HIS A 47 16.86 -8.93 -6.52
N ARG A 48 16.82 -9.34 -5.24
CA ARG A 48 15.80 -8.85 -4.30
C ARG A 48 15.85 -7.34 -4.11
N ALA A 49 17.04 -6.77 -3.94
CA ALA A 49 17.21 -5.33 -3.78
C ALA A 49 16.76 -4.54 -5.03
N LEU A 50 17.01 -5.05 -6.23
CA LEU A 50 16.56 -4.40 -7.47
C LEU A 50 15.02 -4.43 -7.62
N VAL A 51 14.38 -5.54 -7.20
CA VAL A 51 12.91 -5.62 -7.14
C VAL A 51 12.37 -4.62 -6.13
N TYR A 52 12.95 -4.55 -4.93
CA TYR A 52 12.54 -3.58 -3.92
C TYR A 52 12.79 -2.14 -4.35
N ALA A 53 13.90 -1.82 -5.01
CA ALA A 53 14.19 -0.49 -5.53
C ALA A 53 13.12 -0.05 -6.55
N THR A 54 12.64 -0.97 -7.38
CA THR A 54 11.57 -0.67 -8.34
C THR A 54 10.22 -0.45 -7.66
N LYS A 55 9.88 -1.25 -6.65
CA LYS A 55 8.67 -1.05 -5.83
C LYS A 55 8.74 0.26 -5.03
N ALA A 56 9.86 0.52 -4.36
CA ALA A 56 10.10 1.70 -3.54
C ALA A 56 10.04 3.00 -4.35
N ARG A 57 10.48 3.02 -5.61
CA ARG A 57 10.31 4.19 -6.50
C ARG A 57 8.84 4.55 -6.74
N LYS A 58 7.94 3.57 -6.74
CA LYS A 58 6.49 3.79 -6.84
C LYS A 58 5.93 4.26 -5.50
N LEU A 59 6.24 3.53 -4.43
CA LEU A 59 5.76 3.82 -3.07
C LEU A 59 6.22 5.19 -2.55
N LYS A 60 7.46 5.62 -2.85
CA LYS A 60 7.97 6.95 -2.46
C LYS A 60 7.04 8.09 -2.89
N LYS A 61 6.34 7.95 -4.02
CA LYS A 61 5.38 8.97 -4.48
C LYS A 61 4.12 9.00 -3.63
N GLU A 62 3.70 7.87 -3.09
CA GLU A 62 2.55 7.74 -2.18
C GLU A 62 2.93 8.21 -0.78
N ASP A 63 4.09 7.77 -0.26
CA ASP A 63 4.62 8.19 1.04
C ASP A 63 4.77 9.71 1.13
N MET A 64 5.28 10.36 0.07
CA MET A 64 5.41 11.82 0.02
C MET A 64 4.06 12.53 0.00
N LYS A 65 3.06 11.97 -0.70
CA LYS A 65 1.70 12.53 -0.70
C LYS A 65 1.07 12.45 0.68
N GLN A 66 1.21 11.31 1.35
CA GLN A 66 0.73 11.12 2.73
C GLN A 66 1.39 12.12 3.68
N LEU A 67 2.70 12.33 3.57
CA LEU A 67 3.43 13.31 4.37
C LEU A 67 2.93 14.75 4.12
N TRP A 68 2.64 15.12 2.88
CA TRP A 68 2.08 16.45 2.60
C TRP A 68 0.67 16.60 3.15
N ASP A 69 -0.17 15.57 2.99
CA ASP A 69 -1.53 15.59 3.54
C ASP A 69 -1.51 15.74 5.07
N THR A 70 -0.61 15.04 5.79
CA THR A 70 -0.50 15.17 7.26
C THR A 70 -0.04 16.56 7.68
N ARG A 71 0.95 17.14 7.00
CA ARG A 71 1.42 18.51 7.27
C ARG A 71 0.34 19.56 7.04
N ILE A 72 -0.38 19.45 5.92
CA ILE A 72 -1.48 20.37 5.60
C ILE A 72 -2.60 20.21 6.62
N THR A 73 -2.95 18.98 7.00
CA THR A 73 -3.99 18.73 8.02
C THR A 73 -3.65 19.42 9.34
N ALA A 74 -2.40 19.29 9.81
CA ALA A 74 -1.95 19.96 11.04
C ALA A 74 -2.02 21.50 10.93
N ALA A 75 -1.69 22.08 9.77
CA ALA A 75 -1.83 23.51 9.55
C ALA A 75 -3.31 23.95 9.46
N CYS A 76 -4.18 23.16 8.84
CA CYS A 76 -5.61 23.44 8.79
C CYS A 76 -6.25 23.41 10.20
N GLU A 77 -5.82 22.49 11.07
CA GLU A 77 -6.28 22.40 12.46
C GLU A 77 -6.01 23.69 13.25
N GLN A 78 -4.87 24.36 13.01
CA GLN A 78 -4.55 25.65 13.64
C GLN A 78 -5.54 26.76 13.25
N HIS A 79 -6.13 26.67 12.06
CA HIS A 79 -7.12 27.62 11.55
C HIS A 79 -8.57 27.12 11.73
N ASN A 80 -8.79 26.01 12.47
CA ASN A 80 -10.09 25.37 12.69
C ASN A 80 -10.81 24.94 11.38
N ILE A 81 -10.06 24.53 10.37
CA ILE A 81 -10.58 24.06 9.07
C ILE A 81 -10.14 22.61 8.88
N THR A 82 -10.92 21.81 8.14
CA THR A 82 -10.47 20.47 7.72
C THR A 82 -9.77 20.54 6.36
N TYR A 83 -8.83 19.64 6.09
CA TYR A 83 -8.16 19.59 4.77
C TYR A 83 -9.16 19.45 3.61
N PHE A 84 -10.23 18.67 3.79
CA PHE A 84 -11.28 18.50 2.78
C PHE A 84 -11.95 19.83 2.43
N THR A 85 -12.35 20.59 3.45
CA THR A 85 -12.99 21.91 3.25
C THR A 85 -12.04 22.92 2.63
N LEU A 86 -10.76 22.92 3.03
CA LEU A 86 -9.74 23.78 2.41
C LEU A 86 -9.62 23.47 0.91
N LYS A 87 -9.46 22.19 0.57
CA LYS A 87 -9.28 21.76 -0.81
C LYS A 87 -10.50 22.07 -1.68
N GLU A 88 -11.70 21.82 -1.18
CA GLU A 88 -12.94 22.10 -1.89
C GLU A 88 -13.10 23.62 -2.15
N GLY A 89 -12.73 24.47 -1.18
CA GLY A 89 -12.75 25.93 -1.34
C GLY A 89 -11.70 26.44 -2.34
N LEU A 90 -10.50 25.85 -2.35
CA LEU A 90 -9.46 26.19 -3.34
C LEU A 90 -9.84 25.76 -4.76
N ASP A 91 -10.40 24.57 -4.93
CA ASP A 91 -10.87 24.08 -6.24
C ASP A 91 -11.99 24.97 -6.80
N ARG A 92 -12.92 25.43 -5.94
CA ARG A 92 -14.01 26.37 -6.32
C ARG A 92 -13.57 27.79 -6.60
N SER A 93 -12.50 28.24 -5.97
CA SER A 93 -11.88 29.54 -6.27
C SER A 93 -10.93 29.47 -7.48
N HIS A 94 -10.86 28.32 -8.15
CA HIS A 94 -9.99 28.05 -9.30
C HIS A 94 -8.49 28.23 -8.99
N ILE A 95 -8.10 28.02 -7.73
CA ILE A 95 -6.71 28.07 -7.28
C ILE A 95 -6.12 26.65 -7.39
N MET A 96 -5.46 26.37 -8.51
CA MET A 96 -4.81 25.08 -8.76
C MET A 96 -3.44 25.00 -8.07
N LEU A 97 -3.42 24.64 -6.79
CA LEU A 97 -2.18 24.42 -6.03
C LEU A 97 -1.92 22.94 -5.77
N ASP A 98 -0.66 22.54 -5.97
CA ASP A 98 -0.19 21.21 -5.59
C ASP A 98 -0.07 21.06 -4.07
N ARG A 99 -0.22 19.83 -3.58
CA ARG A 99 -0.03 19.50 -2.16
C ARG A 99 1.38 19.78 -1.67
N LYS A 100 2.38 19.60 -2.55
CA LYS A 100 3.77 19.91 -2.24
C LYS A 100 3.92 21.39 -1.91
N SER A 101 3.47 22.27 -2.81
CA SER A 101 3.51 23.72 -2.59
C SER A 101 2.70 24.14 -1.38
N LEU A 102 1.50 23.57 -1.16
CA LEU A 102 0.70 23.87 0.04
C LEU A 102 1.43 23.46 1.34
N SER A 103 2.07 22.29 1.35
CA SER A 103 2.86 21.84 2.51
C SER A 103 4.08 22.73 2.75
N ASP A 104 4.73 23.24 1.70
CA ASP A 104 5.87 24.14 1.83
C ASP A 104 5.41 25.50 2.35
N LEU A 105 4.31 26.06 1.83
CA LEU A 105 3.70 27.31 2.32
C LEU A 105 3.27 27.19 3.78
N ALA A 106 2.65 26.07 4.17
CA ALA A 106 2.27 25.82 5.55
C ALA A 106 3.46 25.80 6.53
N SER A 107 4.66 25.41 6.05
CA SER A 107 5.86 25.32 6.90
C SER A 107 6.63 26.64 6.97
N TRP A 108 6.78 27.33 5.84
CA TRP A 108 7.65 28.51 5.72
C TRP A 108 6.89 29.83 5.81
N GLU A 109 5.66 29.88 5.32
CA GLU A 109 4.89 31.12 5.12
C GLU A 109 3.48 31.01 5.73
N PRO A 110 3.36 30.99 7.08
CA PRO A 110 2.08 30.77 7.75
C PRO A 110 1.04 31.87 7.44
N LYS A 111 1.48 33.12 7.24
CA LYS A 111 0.59 34.24 6.88
C LYS A 111 -0.09 34.03 5.53
N THR A 112 0.67 33.54 4.55
CA THR A 112 0.14 33.24 3.22
C THR A 112 -0.86 32.08 3.28
N PHE A 113 -0.57 31.06 4.09
CA PHE A 113 -1.48 29.95 4.33
C PHE A 113 -2.78 30.38 4.99
N GLU A 114 -2.72 31.29 5.97
CA GLU A 114 -3.90 31.90 6.61
C GLU A 114 -4.77 32.64 5.59
N CYS A 115 -4.18 33.43 4.68
CA CYS A 115 -4.93 34.08 3.61
C CYS A 115 -5.64 33.08 2.69
N LEU A 116 -4.98 31.98 2.32
CA LEU A 116 -5.57 30.92 1.51
C LEU A 116 -6.74 30.22 2.24
N ALA A 117 -6.56 29.94 3.53
CA ALA A 117 -7.60 29.39 4.39
C ALA A 117 -8.83 30.32 4.45
N ALA A 118 -8.62 31.62 4.63
CA ALA A 118 -9.69 32.61 4.67
C ALA A 118 -10.40 32.74 3.31
N ILE A 119 -9.68 32.70 2.18
CA ILE A 119 -10.28 32.71 0.84
C ILE A 119 -11.15 31.47 0.64
N ALA A 120 -10.65 30.29 1.04
CA ALA A 120 -11.40 29.04 0.94
C ALA A 120 -12.70 29.08 1.76
N GLN A 121 -12.64 29.53 3.02
CA GLN A 121 -13.83 29.69 3.87
C GLN A 121 -14.85 30.65 3.25
N LYS A 122 -14.42 31.86 2.88
CA LYS A 122 -15.29 32.87 2.26
C LYS A 122 -15.99 32.32 1.01
N LYS A 123 -15.27 31.55 0.18
CA LYS A 123 -15.87 30.97 -1.02
C LYS A 123 -16.93 29.92 -0.69
N LEU A 124 -16.70 29.08 0.32
CA LEU A 124 -17.68 28.10 0.79
C LEU A 124 -18.93 28.76 1.38
N ASP A 125 -18.75 29.85 2.13
CA ASP A 125 -19.85 30.63 2.70
C ASP A 125 -20.73 31.26 1.60
N LEU A 126 -20.11 31.86 0.58
CA LEU A 126 -20.82 32.43 -0.57
C LEU A 126 -21.64 31.40 -1.34
N ASP A 127 -21.11 30.18 -1.47
CA ASP A 127 -21.79 29.10 -2.19
C ASP A 127 -22.85 28.38 -1.32
N ASN A 128 -23.09 28.84 -0.07
CA ASN A 128 -24.05 28.32 0.92
C ASN A 128 -23.94 26.80 1.19
N LEU A 129 -22.73 26.24 1.07
CA LEU A 129 -22.48 24.81 1.27
C LEU A 129 -21.98 24.53 2.69
N HIS A 130 -22.84 24.69 3.70
CA HIS A 130 -22.58 24.13 5.02
C HIS A 130 -22.79 22.60 4.99
N ARG A 131 -21.78 21.83 4.57
CA ARG A 131 -21.75 20.36 4.75
C ARG A 131 -21.09 19.94 6.07
N VAL A 132 -21.34 20.69 7.14
CA VAL A 132 -21.00 20.31 8.51
C VAL A 132 -22.32 20.26 9.26
N ARG A 133 -22.70 19.08 9.76
CA ARG A 133 -23.79 19.00 10.73
C ARG A 133 -23.40 19.83 11.97
N PRO A 134 -24.32 20.56 12.61
CA PRO A 134 -24.01 21.46 13.73
C PRO A 134 -23.34 20.77 14.94
N ASP A 135 -23.32 19.44 14.96
CA ASP A 135 -22.84 18.54 16.00
C ASP A 135 -21.36 18.12 15.85
N GLY A 136 -20.60 18.70 14.91
CA GLY A 136 -19.14 18.53 14.83
C GLY A 136 -18.66 17.15 14.37
N THR A 137 -19.56 16.29 13.89
CA THR A 137 -19.21 14.99 13.30
C THR A 137 -19.04 15.12 11.78
N CYS A 138 -17.94 14.59 11.25
CA CYS A 138 -17.77 14.47 9.81
C CYS A 138 -18.69 13.35 9.29
N GLU A 139 -19.59 13.68 8.38
CA GLU A 139 -20.35 12.66 7.65
C GLU A 139 -19.37 11.95 6.69
N TYR A 140 -18.75 10.85 7.14
CA TYR A 140 -18.19 9.88 6.21
C TYR A 140 -19.36 9.32 5.41
N ARG A 141 -19.62 9.89 4.23
CA ARG A 141 -20.55 9.32 3.27
C ARG A 141 -20.06 7.92 2.92
N ARG A 142 -20.67 6.90 3.52
CA ARG A 142 -20.82 5.61 2.84
C ARG A 142 -21.51 5.89 1.50
N ARG A 143 -20.89 5.37 0.43
CA ARG A 143 -21.39 5.14 -0.93
C ARG A 143 -21.11 6.23 -1.99
N VAL A 144 -20.08 5.97 -2.79
CA VAL A 144 -20.32 5.71 -4.22
C VAL A 144 -20.34 4.18 -4.39
N THR A 145 -21.45 3.55 -4.02
CA THR A 145 -21.86 2.33 -4.74
C THR A 145 -22.73 2.84 -5.87
N CYS A 146 -22.37 2.46 -7.09
CA CYS A 146 -23.23 2.62 -8.25
C CYS A 146 -24.64 2.12 -7.89
N ALA A 147 -25.68 2.78 -8.41
CA ALA A 147 -27.07 2.39 -8.22
C ALA A 147 -27.42 0.95 -8.72
N MET A 148 -26.43 0.20 -9.24
CA MET A 148 -26.54 -1.19 -9.64
C MET A 148 -26.45 -2.19 -8.47
N ASP A 149 -25.78 -1.88 -7.35
CA ASP A 149 -25.57 -2.87 -6.27
C ASP A 149 -26.78 -3.04 -5.31
N ASP A 150 -27.58 -1.99 -5.13
CA ASP A 150 -28.76 -2.04 -4.24
C ASP A 150 -29.94 -2.82 -4.87
N ALA A 151 -29.98 -2.93 -6.20
CA ALA A 151 -30.92 -3.78 -6.92
C ALA A 151 -30.57 -5.27 -6.76
N TRP A 152 -29.28 -5.64 -6.79
CA TRP A 152 -28.80 -7.01 -6.59
C TRP A 152 -29.00 -7.50 -5.14
N ARG A 153 -28.83 -6.61 -4.16
CA ARG A 153 -29.10 -6.91 -2.74
C ARG A 153 -30.60 -7.07 -2.43
N LYS A 154 -31.49 -6.39 -3.16
CA LYS A 154 -32.96 -6.51 -3.02
C LYS A 154 -33.57 -7.63 -3.89
N SER A 155 -32.92 -8.02 -4.99
CA SER A 155 -33.32 -9.17 -5.83
C SER A 155 -32.88 -10.50 -5.25
N SER A 156 -31.85 -10.52 -4.39
CA SER A 156 -31.40 -11.70 -3.66
C SER A 156 -32.34 -12.04 -2.48
N ARG A 157 -33.64 -12.13 -2.76
CA ARG A 157 -34.63 -12.78 -1.90
C ARG A 157 -34.51 -14.31 -2.10
N HIS A 158 -33.30 -14.84 -1.93
CA HIS A 158 -33.06 -16.20 -1.46
C HIS A 158 -32.53 -16.03 -0.04
N ARG A 159 -33.47 -16.00 0.91
CA ARG A 159 -33.19 -16.17 2.32
C ARG A 159 -32.66 -17.61 2.47
N MET A 160 -31.34 -17.79 2.49
CA MET A 160 -30.79 -19.01 3.09
C MET A 160 -31.27 -19.02 4.55
N SER A 161 -31.99 -20.08 4.94
CA SER A 161 -32.46 -20.24 6.31
C SER A 161 -31.26 -20.28 7.26
N GLN A 162 -31.44 -19.82 8.51
CA GLN A 162 -30.38 -19.81 9.52
C GLN A 162 -29.84 -21.22 9.88
N GLU A 163 -30.47 -22.27 9.37
CA GLU A 163 -30.10 -23.67 9.59
C GLU A 163 -28.78 -24.06 8.92
N THR A 164 -28.34 -23.32 7.90
CA THR A 164 -27.07 -23.58 7.20
C THR A 164 -25.85 -22.91 7.86
N VAL A 165 -26.05 -21.95 8.76
CA VAL A 165 -24.96 -21.19 9.39
C VAL A 165 -24.45 -21.84 10.68
N THR A 166 -25.25 -22.70 11.32
CA THR A 166 -24.87 -23.37 12.58
C THR A 166 -24.62 -24.88 12.45
N GLY A 167 -24.57 -25.42 11.23
CA GLY A 167 -24.04 -26.76 10.98
C GLY A 167 -24.74 -27.89 11.75
N ARG A 168 -26.06 -27.84 11.89
CA ARG A 168 -26.84 -28.92 12.53
C ARG A 168 -27.64 -29.68 11.46
N PHE A 169 -26.99 -30.64 10.79
CA PHE A 169 -27.68 -31.59 9.91
C PHE A 169 -28.56 -32.52 10.75
N PRO A 170 -29.87 -32.63 10.47
CA PRO A 170 -30.72 -33.64 11.09
C PRO A 170 -30.24 -35.04 10.67
N SER A 171 -29.95 -35.87 11.67
CA SER A 171 -29.84 -37.32 11.56
C SER A 171 -31.07 -37.93 10.90
N LEU A 172 -30.87 -39.01 10.13
CA LEU A 172 -31.78 -40.09 9.66
C LEU A 172 -31.55 -40.31 8.15
N LEU A 173 -31.06 -41.43 7.59
CA LEU A 173 -30.85 -42.85 7.96
C LEU A 173 -29.74 -43.46 7.04
N PRO A 174 -29.58 -44.79 6.89
CA PRO A 174 -28.78 -45.68 7.71
C PRO A 174 -27.59 -46.29 6.93
N GLY A 175 -26.62 -46.86 7.66
CA GLY A 175 -25.79 -47.94 7.12
C GLY A 175 -24.55 -47.51 6.33
N ARG A 176 -23.48 -47.16 7.04
CA ARG A 176 -22.12 -47.56 6.64
C ARG A 176 -21.21 -47.59 7.86
N ARG A 177 -20.97 -48.81 8.38
CA ARG A 177 -19.88 -49.07 9.32
C ARG A 177 -18.58 -48.55 8.70
N ARG A 178 -17.89 -47.63 9.36
CA ARG A 178 -16.44 -47.50 9.21
C ARG A 178 -15.78 -47.47 10.56
N LEU A 179 -14.80 -48.35 10.64
CA LEU A 179 -13.97 -48.71 11.76
C LEU A 179 -13.22 -47.50 12.32
N ALA A 180 -13.07 -47.50 13.64
CA ALA A 180 -12.26 -46.57 14.40
C ALA A 180 -10.80 -46.58 13.94
N ALA A 181 -10.17 -45.40 13.87
CA ALA A 181 -8.71 -45.28 13.92
C ALA A 181 -8.28 -43.90 14.43
N ALA A 182 -7.53 -43.94 15.54
CA ALA A 182 -6.44 -43.06 15.95
C ALA A 182 -6.77 -41.59 16.32
N GLY A 183 -6.91 -41.37 17.63
CA GLY A 183 -6.65 -40.07 18.25
C GLY A 183 -5.16 -39.73 18.24
N TRP A 184 -4.84 -38.46 18.07
CA TRP A 184 -3.50 -37.91 18.28
C TRP A 184 -3.55 -36.91 19.43
N SER A 185 -3.02 -37.36 20.57
CA SER A 185 -2.60 -36.52 21.68
C SER A 185 -1.13 -36.10 21.48
N LYS A 186 -0.82 -34.84 21.78
CA LYS A 186 0.49 -34.37 22.23
C LYS A 186 0.16 -33.38 23.36
N GLY A 187 0.57 -33.52 24.62
CA GLY A 187 1.64 -34.33 25.20
C GLY A 187 2.78 -33.41 25.63
N ALA A 188 2.74 -33.03 26.91
CA ALA A 188 3.77 -32.43 27.79
C ALA A 188 4.44 -31.11 27.39
#